data_AF-A0A9W9N6G0-F1
#
_entry.id   AF-A0A9W9N6G0-F1
#
_cell.length_a   1.000
_cell.length_b   1.000
_cell.length_c   1.000
_cell.angle_alpha   90.00
_cell.angle_beta   90.00
_cell.angle_gamma   90.00
#
_symmetry.space_group_name_H-M   'P 1'
#
loop_
_entity.id
_entity.type
_entity.pdbx_description
1 polymer ?
#
loop_
_entity_poly.entity_id
_entity_poly.type
_entity_poly.pdbx_seq_one_letter_code
_entity_poly.pdbx_strand_id
1 'polypeptide(L)'
;MWTFKSSVIWAFMARLAVIGLTYAQPFFIMALTNYVQESEPNKNEGYGLIGAFSLVFLLKGVFNCLYQHHNFRLITKIRGAIVSLIFEEILNLKYDEYSDTAALMLMSNDVDNIAFGVQNMHEVWASPIETGIALFLLQRQVAWAAAIPAFVTVIAFVSTHLLSKSTPGRQKSWMQAVRQRVTFASTYLNASATIKMLGLQDSLSLILQQFRINELADKKDFAT
;
A
#
# COMPACT_ATOMS: atom_id res chain seq x y z
N MET A 1 10.18 3.09 23.35
CA MET A 1 10.86 3.52 22.10
C MET A 1 11.81 2.48 21.50
N TRP A 2 12.66 1.80 22.30
CA TRP A 2 13.62 0.78 21.80
C TRP A 2 12.98 -0.44 21.11
N THR A 3 11.80 -0.86 21.54
CA THR A 3 11.05 -1.99 20.98
C THR A 3 10.52 -1.74 19.55
N PHE A 4 10.26 -0.47 19.19
CA PHE A 4 9.86 -0.10 17.83
C PHE A 4 11.04 -0.17 16.87
N LYS A 5 12.19 0.42 17.25
CA LYS A 5 13.42 0.39 16.45
C LYS A 5 13.86 -1.04 16.15
N SER A 6 13.83 -1.92 17.14
CA SER A 6 14.17 -3.34 16.97
C SER A 6 13.25 -4.05 15.96
N SER A 7 11.94 -3.79 15.99
CA SER A 7 10.99 -4.42 15.05
C SER A 7 11.19 -3.94 13.61
N VAL A 8 11.52 -2.66 13.42
CA VAL A 8 11.83 -2.08 12.10
C VAL A 8 13.09 -2.70 11.50
N ILE A 9 14.15 -2.82 12.31
CA ILE A 9 15.43 -3.39 11.87
C ILE A 9 15.26 -4.85 11.45
N TRP A 10 14.50 -5.64 12.22
CA TRP A 10 14.20 -7.03 11.85
C TRP A 10 13.37 -7.14 10.58
N ALA A 11 12.37 -6.26 10.38
CA ALA A 11 11.60 -6.22 9.14
C ALA A 11 12.48 -5.86 7.93
N PHE A 12 13.39 -4.90 8.09
CA PHE A 12 14.34 -4.50 7.05
C PHE A 12 15.30 -5.65 6.68
N MET A 13 15.89 -6.31 7.68
CA MET A 13 16.77 -7.47 7.48
C MET A 13 16.05 -8.63 6.81
N ALA A 14 14.81 -8.93 7.22
CA ALA A 14 14.00 -9.97 6.59
C ALA A 14 13.69 -9.62 5.12
N ARG A 15 13.37 -8.36 4.80
CA ARG A 15 13.13 -7.91 3.43
C ARG A 15 14.38 -8.06 2.56
N LEU A 16 15.56 -7.66 3.06
CA LEU A 16 16.83 -7.86 2.37
C LEU A 16 17.13 -9.34 2.11
N ALA A 17 16.86 -10.22 3.07
CA ALA A 17 17.02 -11.66 2.87
C ALA A 17 16.08 -12.20 1.77
N VAL A 18 14.82 -11.75 1.74
CA VAL A 18 13.86 -12.11 0.69
C VAL A 18 14.32 -11.62 -0.69
N ILE A 19 14.88 -10.41 -0.78
CA ILE A 19 15.45 -9.86 -2.02
C ILE A 19 16.58 -10.78 -2.52
N GLY A 20 17.55 -11.09 -1.66
CA GLY A 20 18.67 -11.97 -2.01
C GLY A 20 18.21 -13.36 -2.48
N LEU A 21 17.27 -13.97 -1.76
CA LEU A 21 16.71 -15.28 -2.12
C LEU A 21 15.89 -15.25 -3.42
N THR A 22 15.26 -14.11 -3.73
CA THR A 22 14.53 -13.93 -5.00
C THR A 22 15.49 -13.88 -6.18
N TYR A 23 16.59 -13.15 -6.07
CA TYR A 23 17.61 -13.10 -7.11
C TYR A 23 18.48 -14.34 -7.20
N ALA A 24 18.50 -15.21 -6.18
CA ALA A 24 19.15 -16.52 -6.27
C ALA A 24 18.46 -17.43 -7.31
N GLN A 25 17.16 -17.26 -7.55
CA GLN A 25 16.36 -18.09 -8.46
C GLN A 25 16.90 -18.15 -9.91
N PRO A 26 17.20 -17.03 -10.60
CA PRO A 26 17.78 -17.09 -11.94
C PRO A 26 19.15 -17.77 -12.00
N PHE A 27 19.97 -17.70 -10.94
CA PHE A 27 21.23 -18.45 -10.88
C PHE A 27 20.98 -19.96 -10.77
N PHE A 28 19.95 -20.39 -10.04
CA PHE A 28 19.55 -21.81 -10.01
C PHE A 28 19.10 -22.30 -11.38
N ILE A 29 18.29 -21.51 -12.10
CA ILE A 29 17.86 -21.88 -13.44
C ILE A 29 19.08 -22.05 -14.35
N MET A 30 20.04 -21.13 -14.30
CA MET A 30 21.28 -21.24 -15.06
C MET A 30 22.09 -22.50 -14.71
N ALA A 31 22.28 -22.78 -13.43
CA ALA A 31 22.98 -23.99 -12.98
C ALA A 31 22.26 -25.27 -13.43
N LEU A 32 20.92 -25.29 -13.36
CA LEU A 32 20.10 -26.39 -13.84
C LEU A 32 20.21 -26.59 -15.35
N THR A 33 20.15 -25.49 -16.12
CA THR A 33 20.32 -25.55 -17.57
C THR A 33 21.68 -26.11 -17.95
N ASN A 34 22.76 -25.66 -17.28
CA ASN A 34 24.10 -26.17 -17.52
C ASN A 34 24.20 -27.67 -17.20
N TYR A 35 23.66 -28.10 -16.05
CA TYR A 35 23.63 -29.51 -15.66
C TYR A 35 22.86 -30.40 -16.64
N VAL A 36 21.75 -29.91 -17.21
CA VAL A 36 20.94 -30.66 -18.19
C VAL A 36 21.60 -30.72 -19.57
N GLN A 37 22.45 -29.75 -19.91
CA GLN A 37 23.17 -29.72 -21.20
C GLN A 37 24.43 -30.60 -21.21
N GLU A 38 24.93 -31.01 -20.04
CA GLU A 38 26.10 -31.88 -19.91
C GLU A 38 25.82 -33.29 -20.47
N SER A 39 26.76 -33.87 -21.22
CA SER A 39 26.57 -35.17 -21.87
C SER A 39 26.65 -36.37 -20.91
N GLU A 40 27.42 -36.25 -19.83
CA GLU A 40 27.50 -37.25 -18.74
C GLU A 40 27.38 -36.57 -17.36
N PRO A 41 26.17 -36.17 -16.95
CA PRO A 41 25.97 -35.43 -15.71
C PRO A 41 26.13 -36.33 -14.48
N ASN A 42 26.83 -35.83 -13.46
CA ASN A 42 27.02 -36.54 -12.20
C ASN A 42 25.75 -36.51 -11.34
N LYS A 43 25.17 -37.68 -11.04
CA LYS A 43 23.95 -37.80 -10.23
C LYS A 43 24.05 -37.11 -8.87
N ASN A 44 25.23 -37.09 -8.24
CA ASN A 44 25.43 -36.44 -6.94
C ASN A 44 25.24 -34.92 -7.02
N GLU A 45 25.63 -34.31 -8.13
CA GLU A 45 25.46 -32.88 -8.38
C GLU A 45 23.99 -32.53 -8.62
N GLY A 46 23.25 -33.39 -9.33
CA GLY A 46 21.80 -33.26 -9.50
C GLY A 46 21.03 -33.31 -8.18
N TYR A 47 21.35 -34.25 -7.29
CA TYR A 47 20.75 -34.29 -5.95
C TYR A 47 21.09 -33.05 -5.11
N GLY A 48 22.32 -32.54 -5.21
CA GLY A 48 22.73 -31.28 -4.58
C GLY A 48 21.90 -30.09 -5.08
N LEU A 49 21.65 -30.03 -6.39
CA LEU A 49 20.87 -28.96 -7.00
C LEU A 49 19.39 -28.98 -6.58
N ILE A 50 18.78 -30.17 -6.48
CA ILE A 50 17.41 -30.35 -5.97
C ILE A 50 17.32 -29.93 -4.49
N GLY A 51 18.32 -30.30 -3.69
CA GLY A 51 18.42 -29.91 -2.28
C GLY A 51 18.53 -28.39 -2.11
N ALA A 52 19.41 -27.76 -2.89
CA ALA A 52 19.60 -26.31 -2.87
C ALA A 52 18.34 -25.56 -3.33
N PHE A 53 17.66 -26.04 -4.38
CA PHE A 53 16.39 -25.49 -4.83
C PHE A 53 15.32 -25.53 -3.73
N SER A 54 15.13 -26.70 -3.12
CA SER A 54 14.17 -26.90 -2.04
C SER A 54 14.45 -25.96 -0.86
N LEU A 55 15.72 -25.85 -0.48
CA LEU A 55 16.17 -24.98 0.61
C LEU A 55 15.90 -23.49 0.32
N VAL A 56 16.21 -23.01 -0.89
CA VAL A 56 16.02 -21.59 -1.22
C VAL A 56 14.54 -21.20 -1.25
N PHE A 57 13.67 -22.04 -1.80
CA PHE A 57 12.23 -21.77 -1.81
C PHE A 57 11.63 -21.84 -0.40
N LEU A 58 12.04 -22.81 0.42
CA LEU A 58 11.61 -22.92 1.81
C LEU A 58 12.06 -21.69 2.62
N LEU A 59 13.34 -21.33 2.55
CA LEU A 59 13.86 -20.15 3.24
C LEU A 59 13.14 -18.88 2.76
N LYS A 60 12.92 -18.72 1.45
CA LYS A 60 12.19 -17.56 0.91
C LYS A 60 10.79 -17.46 1.52
N GLY A 61 10.07 -18.58 1.61
CA GLY A 61 8.76 -18.65 2.25
C GLY A 61 8.79 -18.26 3.72
N VAL A 62 9.75 -18.80 4.48
CA VAL A 62 9.93 -18.51 5.92
C VAL A 62 10.27 -17.04 6.14
N PHE A 63 11.25 -16.50 5.42
CA PHE A 63 11.64 -15.09 5.55
C PHE A 63 10.53 -14.14 5.11
N ASN A 64 9.76 -14.49 4.07
CA ASN A 64 8.60 -13.70 3.66
C ASN A 64 7.52 -13.70 4.75
N CYS A 65 7.25 -14.85 5.37
CA CYS A 65 6.31 -14.95 6.50
C CYS A 65 6.78 -14.10 7.69
N LEU A 66 8.08 -14.19 8.05
CA LEU A 66 8.66 -13.39 9.13
C LEU A 66 8.58 -11.89 8.84
N TYR A 67 8.89 -11.48 7.60
CA TYR A 67 8.75 -10.10 7.14
C TYR A 67 7.31 -9.61 7.31
N GLN A 68 6.34 -10.34 6.76
CA GLN A 68 4.92 -9.97 6.86
C GLN A 68 4.46 -9.91 8.32
N HIS A 69 4.82 -10.90 9.14
CA HIS A 69 4.49 -10.92 10.56
C HIS A 69 5.05 -9.69 11.29
N HIS A 70 6.31 -9.33 11.03
CA HIS A 70 6.93 -8.16 11.67
C HIS A 70 6.31 -6.85 11.19
N ASN A 71 5.93 -6.77 9.92
CA ASN A 71 5.25 -5.62 9.34
C ASN A 71 3.87 -5.42 9.98
N PHE A 72 3.03 -6.47 10.01
CA PHE A 72 1.72 -6.41 10.67
C PHE A 72 1.82 -6.09 12.16
N ARG A 73 2.78 -6.68 12.87
CA ARG A 73 3.00 -6.38 14.28
C ARG A 73 3.41 -4.92 14.50
N LEU A 74 4.19 -4.34 13.59
CA LEU A 74 4.58 -2.94 13.64
C LEU A 74 3.38 -2.02 13.38
N ILE A 75 2.56 -2.33 12.37
CA ILE A 75 1.33 -1.61 12.04
C ILE A 75 0.38 -1.59 13.25
N THR A 76 0.13 -2.75 13.86
CA THR A 76 -0.74 -2.85 15.05
C THR A 76 -0.21 -2.02 16.22
N LYS A 77 1.12 -2.02 16.45
CA LYS A 77 1.74 -1.21 17.51
C LYS A 77 1.61 0.29 17.25
N ILE A 78 1.78 0.74 16.01
CA ILE A 78 1.63 2.15 15.63
C ILE A 78 0.18 2.58 15.79
N ARG A 79 -0.77 1.78 15.27
CA ARG A 79 -2.20 2.04 15.42
C ARG A 79 -2.59 2.15 16.89
N GLY A 80 -2.17 1.17 17.71
CA GLY A 80 -2.42 1.19 19.16
C GLY A 80 -1.83 2.42 19.85
N ALA A 81 -0.59 2.79 19.53
CA ALA A 81 0.06 3.96 20.13
C ALA A 81 -0.63 5.27 19.75
N ILE A 82 -0.99 5.46 18.48
CA ILE A 82 -1.68 6.67 18.01
C ILE A 82 -3.07 6.77 18.65
N VAL A 83 -3.83 5.67 18.67
CA VAL A 83 -5.17 5.66 19.31
C VAL A 83 -5.07 5.98 20.81
N SER A 84 -4.10 5.40 21.52
CA SER A 84 -3.90 5.70 22.94
C SER A 84 -3.58 7.18 23.19
N LEU A 85 -2.70 7.78 22.38
CA LEU A 85 -2.36 9.20 22.49
C LEU A 85 -3.57 10.11 22.20
N ILE A 86 -4.37 9.76 21.18
CA ILE A 86 -5.61 10.50 20.88
C ILE A 86 -6.58 10.43 22.06
N PHE A 87 -6.79 9.25 22.64
CA PHE A 87 -7.66 9.09 23.80
C PHE A 87 -7.18 9.89 25.02
N GLU A 88 -5.87 9.90 25.27
CA GLU A 88 -5.29 10.70 26.35
C GLU A 88 -5.55 12.20 26.15
N GLU A 89 -5.40 12.69 24.92
CA GLU A 89 -5.66 14.09 24.58
C GLU A 89 -7.16 14.45 24.71
N ILE A 90 -8.05 13.57 24.25
CA ILE A 90 -9.50 13.76 24.38
C ILE A 90 -9.93 13.86 25.84
N LEU A 91 -9.36 13.04 26.73
CA LEU A 91 -9.64 13.10 28.16
C LEU A 91 -9.14 14.38 28.83
N ASN A 92 -8.14 15.05 28.23
CA ASN A 92 -7.60 16.32 28.74
C ASN A 92 -8.33 17.57 28.19
N LEU A 93 -9.11 17.43 27.12
CA LEU A 93 -9.88 18.53 26.50
C LEU A 93 -11.21 18.80 27.25
N LYS A 94 -11.58 20.08 27.39
CA LYS A 94 -12.88 20.47 27.98
C LYS A 94 -14.01 20.24 26.99
N TYR A 95 -15.09 19.60 27.47
CA TYR A 95 -16.25 19.08 26.73
C TYR A 95 -16.91 20.10 25.77
N ASP A 96 -17.04 19.73 24.49
CA ASP A 96 -17.96 20.34 23.54
C ASP A 96 -18.68 19.24 22.71
N GLU A 97 -20.00 19.18 22.86
CA GLU A 97 -20.84 17.98 22.69
C GLU A 97 -21.08 17.56 21.23
N TYR A 98 -20.88 18.47 20.26
CA TYR A 98 -21.21 18.23 18.85
C TYR A 98 -19.98 17.99 17.95
N SER A 99 -18.78 18.38 18.40
CA SER A 99 -17.55 18.21 17.62
C SER A 99 -16.90 16.83 17.79
N ASP A 100 -17.22 16.14 18.90
CA ASP A 100 -16.44 15.00 19.39
C ASP A 100 -16.60 13.74 18.51
N THR A 101 -17.82 13.33 18.17
CA THR A 101 -18.05 12.10 17.37
C THR A 101 -17.51 12.19 15.93
N ALA A 102 -17.66 13.35 15.28
CA ALA A 102 -17.15 13.57 13.93
C ALA A 102 -15.62 13.72 13.92
N ALA A 103 -15.05 14.40 14.93
CA ALA A 103 -13.60 14.49 15.12
C ALA A 103 -12.99 13.11 15.39
N LEU A 104 -13.60 12.30 16.27
CA LEU A 104 -13.20 10.93 16.57
C LEU A 104 -13.19 10.03 15.31
N MET A 105 -14.22 10.13 14.47
CA MET A 105 -14.30 9.34 13.24
C MET A 105 -13.23 9.75 12.21
N LEU A 106 -13.01 11.05 12.04
CA LEU A 106 -11.95 11.58 11.17
C LEU A 106 -10.57 11.16 11.66
N MET A 107 -10.33 11.24 12.98
CA MET A 107 -9.08 10.80 13.60
C MET A 107 -8.83 9.30 13.38
N SER A 108 -9.85 8.44 13.56
CA SER A 108 -9.72 6.99 13.32
C SER A 108 -9.33 6.67 11.86
N ASN A 109 -9.96 7.35 10.91
CA ASN A 109 -9.61 7.22 9.49
C ASN A 109 -8.18 7.70 9.21
N ASP A 110 -7.72 8.77 9.86
CA ASP A 110 -6.35 9.25 9.72
C ASP A 110 -5.33 8.27 10.31
N VAL A 111 -5.64 7.63 11.44
CA VAL A 111 -4.79 6.56 12.01
C VAL A 111 -4.64 5.40 11.02
N ASP A 112 -5.75 4.95 10.42
CA ASP A 112 -5.72 3.85 9.46
C ASP A 112 -4.93 4.21 8.19
N ASN A 113 -5.03 5.47 7.73
CA ASN A 113 -4.20 5.97 6.62
C ASN A 113 -2.71 6.01 6.96
N ILE A 114 -2.33 6.46 8.16
CA ILE A 114 -0.93 6.46 8.62
C ILE A 114 -0.41 5.03 8.73
N ALA A 115 -1.19 4.13 9.33
CA ALA A 115 -0.87 2.72 9.47
C ALA A 115 -0.61 2.07 8.09
N PHE A 116 -1.45 2.36 7.10
CA PHE A 116 -1.26 1.91 5.72
C PHE A 116 -0.04 2.56 5.05
N GLY A 117 0.22 3.84 5.31
CA GLY A 117 1.44 4.52 4.82
C GLY A 117 2.71 3.85 5.33
N VAL A 118 2.74 3.48 6.61
CA VAL A 118 3.90 2.80 7.22
C VAL A 118 4.09 1.39 6.65
N GLN A 119 3.01 0.66 6.34
CA GLN A 119 3.08 -0.64 5.68
C GLN A 119 3.86 -0.58 4.36
N ASN A 120 3.69 0.49 3.59
CA ASN A 120 4.30 0.67 2.27
C ASN A 120 5.68 1.34 2.33
N MET A 121 6.08 1.88 3.47
CA MET A 121 7.38 2.57 3.63
C MET A 121 8.57 1.69 3.22
N HIS A 122 8.47 0.38 3.46
CA HIS A 122 9.53 -0.55 3.09
C HIS A 122 9.65 -0.77 1.59
N GLU A 123 8.54 -0.71 0.84
CA GLU A 123 8.56 -0.88 -0.61
C GLU A 123 9.16 0.34 -1.33
N VAL A 124 9.09 1.53 -0.73
CA VAL A 124 9.62 2.77 -1.33
C VAL A 124 11.13 2.68 -1.59
N TRP A 125 11.91 2.11 -0.66
CA TRP A 125 13.36 1.94 -0.83
C TRP A 125 13.72 0.59 -1.46
N ALA A 126 12.93 -0.46 -1.23
CA ALA A 126 13.21 -1.79 -1.77
C ALA A 126 13.00 -1.86 -3.29
N SER A 127 11.91 -1.25 -3.79
CA SER A 127 11.55 -1.26 -5.22
C SER A 127 12.65 -0.75 -6.16
N PRO A 128 13.31 0.41 -5.92
CA PRO A 128 14.40 0.87 -6.78
C PRO A 128 15.63 -0.03 -6.72
N ILE A 129 15.95 -0.60 -5.55
CA ILE A 129 17.07 -1.54 -5.39
C ILE A 129 16.80 -2.83 -6.15
N GLU A 130 15.61 -3.41 -5.99
CA GLU A 130 15.19 -4.59 -6.74
C GLU A 130 15.24 -4.31 -8.25
N THR A 131 14.67 -3.20 -8.70
CA THR A 131 14.70 -2.83 -10.12
C THR A 131 16.13 -2.71 -10.65
N GLY A 132 17.03 -2.07 -9.90
CA GLY A 132 18.44 -1.94 -10.28
C GLY A 132 19.16 -3.29 -10.36
N ILE A 133 18.98 -4.16 -9.36
CA ILE A 133 19.57 -5.51 -9.35
C ILE A 133 19.03 -6.36 -10.51
N ALA A 134 17.71 -6.30 -10.75
CA ALA A 134 17.08 -7.03 -11.84
C ALA A 134 17.64 -6.63 -13.20
N LEU A 135 17.75 -5.32 -13.47
CA LEU A 135 18.32 -4.81 -14.72
C LEU A 135 19.81 -5.18 -14.88
N PHE A 136 20.59 -5.09 -13.80
CA PHE A 136 21.99 -5.48 -13.81
C PHE A 136 22.18 -6.98 -14.13
N LEU A 137 21.39 -7.84 -13.48
CA LEU A 137 21.45 -9.29 -13.72
C LEU A 137 20.98 -9.65 -15.14
N LEU A 138 19.93 -9.00 -15.63
CA LEU A 138 19.45 -9.17 -17.01
C LEU A 138 20.52 -8.75 -18.04
N GLN A 139 21.17 -7.61 -17.83
CA GLN A 139 22.26 -7.15 -18.70
C GLN A 139 23.39 -8.17 -18.75
N ARG A 140 23.73 -8.78 -17.61
CA ARG A 140 24.79 -9.80 -17.55
C ARG A 140 24.40 -11.10 -18.25
N GLN A 141 23.14 -11.52 -18.21
CA GLN A 141 22.70 -12.80 -18.77
C GLN A 141 22.34 -12.74 -20.26
N VAL A 142 21.72 -11.64 -20.71
CA VAL A 142 21.14 -11.55 -22.07
C VAL A 142 21.71 -10.37 -22.87
N ALA A 143 22.77 -9.73 -22.38
CA ALA A 143 23.49 -8.63 -23.02
C ALA A 143 22.53 -7.56 -23.58
N TRP A 144 22.53 -7.35 -24.90
CA TRP A 144 21.72 -6.34 -25.58
C TRP A 144 20.21 -6.57 -25.47
N ALA A 145 19.74 -7.81 -25.31
CA ALA A 145 18.30 -8.08 -25.22
C ALA A 145 17.68 -7.58 -23.89
N ALA A 146 18.50 -7.26 -22.88
CA ALA A 146 18.06 -6.61 -21.64
C ALA A 146 17.56 -5.17 -21.87
N ALA A 147 17.83 -4.56 -23.03
CA ALA A 147 17.35 -3.23 -23.38
C ALA A 147 15.82 -3.15 -23.47
N ILE A 148 15.15 -4.24 -23.88
CA ILE A 148 13.68 -4.26 -24.06
C ILE A 148 12.97 -4.14 -22.70
N PRO A 149 13.21 -5.00 -21.69
CA PRO A 149 12.63 -4.83 -20.36
C PRO A 149 12.98 -3.48 -19.73
N ALA A 150 14.23 -3.01 -19.87
CA ALA A 150 14.64 -1.71 -19.34
C ALA A 150 13.81 -0.57 -19.91
N PHE A 151 13.60 -0.54 -21.23
CA PHE A 151 12.78 0.46 -21.90
C PHE A 151 11.32 0.41 -21.43
N VAL A 152 10.74 -0.79 -21.31
CA VAL A 152 9.38 -0.99 -20.81
C VAL A 152 9.23 -0.48 -19.36
N THR A 153 10.21 -0.78 -18.49
CA THR A 153 10.21 -0.29 -17.10
C THR A 153 10.26 1.23 -17.03
N VAL A 154 11.07 1.87 -17.88
CA VAL A 154 11.15 3.35 -17.95
C VAL A 154 9.82 3.94 -18.40
N ILE A 155 9.19 3.40 -19.45
CA ILE A 155 7.87 3.87 -19.91
C ILE A 155 6.82 3.70 -18.82
N ALA A 156 6.78 2.55 -18.15
CA ALA A 156 5.84 2.30 -17.06
C ALA A 156 6.05 3.28 -15.90
N PHE A 157 7.30 3.56 -15.53
CA PHE A 157 7.64 4.52 -14.50
C PHE A 157 7.17 5.94 -14.86
N VAL A 158 7.50 6.42 -16.06
CA VAL A 158 7.10 7.74 -16.55
C VAL A 158 5.57 7.85 -16.61
N SER A 159 4.89 6.83 -17.15
CA SER A 159 3.43 6.82 -17.26
C SER A 159 2.77 6.88 -15.87
N THR A 160 3.26 6.07 -14.93
CA THR A 160 2.78 6.08 -13.54
C THR A 160 3.02 7.44 -12.87
N HIS A 161 4.19 8.04 -13.08
CA HIS A 161 4.53 9.34 -12.51
C HIS A 161 3.62 10.47 -13.04
N LEU A 162 3.36 10.49 -14.35
CA LEU A 162 2.48 11.47 -14.98
C LEU A 162 1.03 11.34 -14.47
N LEU A 163 0.52 10.12 -14.39
CA LEU A 163 -0.82 9.85 -13.83
C LEU A 163 -0.90 10.30 -12.37
N SER A 164 0.08 9.87 -11.55
CA SER A 164 0.15 10.18 -10.13
C SER A 164 0.18 11.69 -9.83
N LYS A 165 0.73 12.53 -10.70
CA LYS A 165 0.75 13.99 -10.51
C LYS A 165 -0.66 14.61 -10.54
N SER A 166 -1.58 14.03 -11.32
CA SER A 166 -2.94 14.56 -11.51
C SER A 166 -3.94 14.01 -10.49
N THR A 167 -3.69 12.80 -9.97
CA THR A 167 -4.58 12.09 -9.05
C THR A 167 -4.92 12.86 -7.77
N PRO A 168 -3.97 13.49 -7.04
CA PRO A 168 -4.28 14.16 -5.78
C PRO A 168 -5.24 15.34 -5.92
N GLY A 169 -5.14 16.11 -7.01
CA GLY A 169 -6.02 17.25 -7.27
C GLY A 169 -7.47 16.80 -7.50
N ARG A 170 -7.64 15.77 -8.34
CA ARG A 170 -8.96 15.19 -8.64
C ARG A 170 -9.56 14.48 -7.43
N GLN A 171 -8.75 13.72 -6.69
CA GLN A 171 -9.14 13.08 -5.43
C GLN A 171 -9.61 14.12 -4.40
N LYS A 172 -8.92 15.26 -4.31
CA LYS A 172 -9.31 16.36 -3.42
C LYS A 172 -10.66 16.96 -3.80
N SER A 173 -10.91 17.23 -5.10
CA SER A 173 -12.20 17.75 -5.56
C SER A 173 -13.34 16.78 -5.23
N TRP A 174 -13.17 15.52 -5.61
CA TRP A 174 -14.16 14.47 -5.33
C TRP A 174 -14.43 14.33 -3.83
N MET A 175 -13.39 14.31 -2.99
CA MET A 175 -13.56 14.29 -1.53
C MET A 175 -14.29 15.51 -1.00
N GLN A 176 -14.08 16.70 -1.58
CA GLN A 176 -14.80 17.91 -1.19
C GLN A 176 -16.29 17.82 -1.54
N ALA A 177 -16.64 17.32 -2.72
CA ALA A 177 -18.04 17.07 -3.11
C ALA A 177 -18.71 16.02 -2.22
N VAL A 178 -18.00 14.93 -1.89
CA VAL A 178 -18.48 13.91 -0.93
C VAL A 178 -18.76 14.53 0.43
N ARG A 179 -17.82 15.35 0.95
CA ARG A 179 -17.99 16.03 2.25
C ARG A 179 -19.21 16.95 2.24
N GLN A 180 -19.40 17.76 1.21
CA GLN A 180 -20.58 18.63 1.08
C GLN A 180 -21.89 17.83 1.10
N ARG A 181 -21.98 16.74 0.34
CA ARG A 181 -23.16 15.87 0.32
C ARG A 181 -23.44 15.26 1.69
N VAL A 182 -22.42 14.68 2.32
CA VAL A 182 -22.57 14.00 3.61
C VAL A 182 -23.00 14.99 4.70
N THR A 183 -22.37 16.16 4.78
CA THR A 183 -22.76 17.20 5.73
C THR A 183 -24.20 17.65 5.51
N PHE A 184 -24.61 17.95 4.26
CA PHE A 184 -25.98 18.35 3.95
C PHE A 184 -26.99 17.24 4.29
N ALA A 185 -26.69 15.99 3.93
CA ALA A 185 -27.56 14.85 4.23
C ALA A 185 -27.73 14.66 5.75
N SER A 186 -26.65 14.79 6.54
CA SER A 186 -26.72 14.73 8.00
C SER A 186 -27.63 15.83 8.57
N THR A 187 -27.49 17.07 8.11
CA THR A 187 -28.36 18.18 8.55
C THR A 187 -29.82 17.94 8.15
N TYR A 188 -30.07 17.47 6.92
CA TYR A 188 -31.41 17.13 6.43
C TYR A 188 -32.07 16.03 7.28
N LEU A 189 -31.33 14.97 7.64
CA LEU A 189 -31.85 13.89 8.46
C LEU A 189 -32.14 14.34 9.89
N ASN A 190 -31.24 15.13 10.48
CA ASN A 190 -31.41 15.67 11.83
C ASN A 190 -32.62 16.61 11.94
N ALA A 191 -32.92 17.39 10.89
CA ALA A 191 -34.05 18.31 10.84
C ALA A 191 -35.31 17.74 10.14
N SER A 192 -35.37 16.42 9.92
CA SER A 192 -36.37 15.79 9.06
C SER A 192 -37.83 16.03 9.47
N ALA A 193 -38.13 16.10 10.77
CA ALA A 193 -39.46 16.41 11.27
C ALA A 193 -39.88 17.86 10.92
N THR A 194 -39.00 18.83 11.18
CA THR A 194 -39.22 20.25 10.87
C THR A 194 -39.38 20.48 9.36
N ILE A 195 -38.55 19.83 8.55
CA ILE A 195 -38.61 19.93 7.10
C ILE A 195 -39.95 19.42 6.56
N LYS A 196 -40.48 18.32 7.12
CA LYS A 196 -41.79 17.78 6.76
C LYS A 196 -42.93 18.69 7.21
N MET A 197 -42.86 19.25 8.42
CA MET A 197 -43.85 20.21 8.93
C MET A 197 -43.94 21.48 8.07
N LEU A 198 -42.82 21.92 7.49
CA LEU A 198 -42.75 23.09 6.60
C LEU A 198 -43.08 22.76 5.13
N GLY A 199 -43.27 21.49 4.77
CA GLY A 199 -43.50 21.07 3.39
C GLY A 199 -42.30 21.27 2.45
N LEU A 200 -41.08 21.44 2.99
CA LEU A 200 -39.86 21.73 2.22
C LEU A 200 -39.13 20.47 1.70
N GLN A 201 -39.68 19.28 1.95
CA GLN A 201 -39.06 18.00 1.63
C GLN A 201 -38.63 17.90 0.16
N ASP A 202 -39.53 18.22 -0.77
CA ASP A 202 -39.25 18.04 -2.20
C ASP A 202 -38.14 18.99 -2.67
N SER A 203 -38.18 20.25 -2.23
CA SER A 203 -37.15 21.25 -2.56
C SER A 203 -35.77 20.87 -2.04
N LEU A 204 -35.66 20.44 -0.78
CA LEU A 204 -34.38 20.01 -0.21
C LEU A 204 -33.88 18.69 -0.79
N SER A 205 -34.79 17.80 -1.20
CA SER A 205 -34.43 16.53 -1.87
C SER A 205 -33.79 16.77 -3.24
N LEU A 206 -34.26 17.79 -3.99
CA LEU A 206 -33.65 18.20 -5.26
C LEU A 206 -32.23 18.75 -5.05
N ILE A 207 -32.02 19.52 -3.98
CA ILE A 207 -30.67 20.03 -3.63
C ILE A 207 -29.73 18.87 -3.28
N LEU A 208 -30.19 17.89 -2.49
CA LEU A 208 -29.41 16.69 -2.18
C LEU A 208 -29.04 15.91 -3.46
N GLN A 209 -30.00 15.78 -4.38
CA GLN A 209 -29.77 15.14 -5.67
C GLN A 209 -28.73 15.91 -6.50
N GLN A 210 -28.75 17.24 -6.49
CA GLN A 210 -27.73 18.04 -7.16
C GLN A 210 -26.33 17.84 -6.58
N PHE A 211 -26.19 17.75 -5.25
CA PHE A 211 -24.91 17.39 -4.63
C PHE A 211 -24.41 16.00 -5.09
N ARG A 212 -25.32 15.04 -5.25
CA ARG A 212 -24.98 13.71 -5.78
C ARG A 212 -24.52 13.77 -7.23
N ILE A 213 -25.15 14.57 -8.08
CA ILE A 213 -24.75 14.75 -9.47
C ILE A 213 -23.34 15.35 -9.56
N ASN A 214 -23.06 16.39 -8.76
CA ASN A 214 -21.74 17.01 -8.70
C ASN A 214 -20.66 16.01 -8.21
N GLU A 215 -20.96 15.23 -7.16
CA GLU A 215 -20.06 14.16 -6.67
C GLU A 215 -19.74 13.14 -7.77
N LEU A 216 -20.75 12.73 -8.56
CA LEU A 216 -20.57 11.74 -9.62
C LEU A 216 -19.77 12.30 -10.81
N ALA A 217 -19.90 13.60 -11.11
CA ALA A 217 -19.06 14.27 -12.10
C ALA A 217 -17.59 14.24 -11.68
N ASP A 218 -17.28 14.67 -10.45
CA ASP A 218 -15.91 14.65 -9.92
C ASP A 218 -15.34 13.22 -9.83
N LYS A 219 -16.17 12.24 -9.47
CA LYS A 219 -15.75 10.82 -9.46
C LYS A 219 -15.38 10.32 -10.85
N LYS A 220 -16.13 10.73 -11.88
CA LYS A 220 -15.83 10.35 -13.27
C LYS A 220 -14.46 10.90 -13.69
N ASP A 221 -14.17 12.15 -13.35
CA ASP A 221 -12.88 12.78 -13.65
C ASP A 221 -11.71 12.14 -12.87
N PHE A 222 -11.96 11.65 -11.66
CA PHE A 222 -10.98 10.86 -10.90
C PHE A 222 -10.74 9.45 -11.50
N ALA A 223 -11.78 8.85 -12.10
CA ALA A 223 -11.70 7.51 -12.67
C ALA A 223 -11.05 7.46 -14.08
N THR A 224 -10.93 8.59 -14.77
CA THR A 224 -10.31 8.73 -16.10
C THR A 224 -8.86 9.18 -16.05
#